data_AF-A0A521BD72-F1
#
_entry.id   AF-A0A521BD72-F1
#
_cell.length_a   1.000
_cell.length_b   1.000
_cell.length_c   1.000
_cell.angle_alpha   90.00
_cell.angle_beta   90.00
_cell.angle_gamma   90.00
#
_symmetry.space_group_name_H-M   'P 1'
#
loop_
_entity.id
_entity.type
_entity.pdbx_description
1 polymer ?
#
loop_
_entity_poly.entity_id
_entity_poly.type
_entity_poly.pdbx_seq_one_letter_code
_entity_poly.pdbx_strand_id
1 'polypeptide(L)'
;MAWHQPEIEALEGRLIAHRKLLVQLLMRLPPADQADMREWLTSASVMHDGQEDPGAVADTGAALELAISDEMRLLRERLDALAPR
;
A
#
# COMPACT_ATOMS: atom_id res chain seq x y z
N MET A 1 10.44 17.63 -15.23
CA MET A 1 11.65 17.37 -14.44
C MET A 1 11.96 15.89 -14.62
N ALA A 2 13.05 15.55 -15.30
CA ALA A 2 13.42 14.14 -15.53
C ALA A 2 14.12 13.63 -14.27
N TRP A 3 13.50 12.68 -13.58
CA TRP A 3 14.12 11.98 -12.45
C TRP A 3 15.28 11.14 -12.98
N HIS A 4 16.41 11.17 -12.28
CA HIS A 4 17.54 10.30 -12.61
C HIS A 4 17.26 8.91 -12.03
N GLN A 5 17.55 7.85 -12.78
CA GLN A 5 17.46 6.45 -12.33
C GLN A 5 17.92 6.21 -10.87
N PRO A 6 19.06 6.74 -10.39
CA PRO A 6 19.48 6.57 -8.99
C PRO A 6 18.55 7.21 -7.94
N GLU A 7 17.80 8.25 -8.29
CA GLU A 7 16.84 8.91 -7.38
C GLU A 7 15.59 8.05 -7.18
N ILE A 8 15.13 7.38 -8.25
CA ILE A 8 14.01 6.44 -8.21
C ILE A 8 14.39 5.21 -7.38
N GLU A 9 15.57 4.61 -7.62
CA GLU A 9 16.07 3.47 -6.85
C GLU A 9 16.24 3.80 -5.36
N ALA A 10 16.70 5.00 -5.04
CA ALA A 10 16.80 5.46 -3.65
C ALA A 10 15.41 5.61 -2.99
N LEU A 11 14.41 6.09 -3.73
CA LEU A 11 13.04 6.20 -3.24
C LEU A 11 12.42 4.81 -3.02
N GLU A 12 12.59 3.89 -3.97
CA GLU A 12 12.15 2.49 -3.84
C GLU A 12 12.77 1.82 -2.61
N GLY A 13 14.08 1.99 -2.41
CA GLY A 13 14.79 1.48 -1.24
C GLY A 13 14.21 2.01 0.07
N ARG A 14 13.90 3.32 0.12
CA ARG A 14 13.24 3.94 1.29
C ARG A 14 11.85 3.36 1.50
N LEU A 15 11.02 3.24 0.48
CA LEU A 15 9.67 2.67 0.58
C LEU A 15 9.72 1.22 1.10
N ILE A 16 10.61 0.40 0.56
CA ILE A 16 10.82 -0.98 1.04
C ILE A 16 11.22 -1.00 2.53
N ALA A 17 12.11 -0.12 2.96
CA ALA A 17 12.51 -0.03 4.37
C ALA A 17 11.33 0.32 5.28
N HIS A 18 10.48 1.28 4.87
CA HIS A 18 9.28 1.65 5.62
C HIS A 18 8.27 0.50 5.68
N ARG A 19 8.00 -0.18 4.55
CA ARG A 19 7.12 -1.37 4.53
C ARG A 19 7.60 -2.45 5.51
N LYS A 20 8.91 -2.73 5.52
CA LYS A 20 9.50 -3.71 6.45
C LYS A 20 9.29 -3.28 7.91
N LEU A 21 9.53 -2.01 8.24
CA LEU A 21 9.33 -1.49 9.59
C LEU A 21 7.86 -1.56 10.01
N LEU A 22 6.94 -1.12 9.16
CA LEU A 22 5.50 -1.15 9.43
C LEU A 22 5.04 -2.57 9.73
N VAL A 23 5.39 -3.54 8.89
CA VAL A 23 5.01 -4.94 9.11
C VAL A 23 5.60 -5.48 10.42
N GLN A 24 6.83 -5.10 10.79
CA GLN A 24 7.40 -5.47 12.08
C GLN A 24 6.62 -4.91 13.26
N LEU A 25 6.12 -3.67 13.16
CA LEU A 25 5.26 -3.07 14.18
C LEU A 25 3.91 -3.78 14.26
N LEU A 26 3.28 -4.05 13.11
CA LEU A 26 1.99 -4.75 13.04
C LEU A 26 2.06 -6.16 13.65
N MET A 27 3.11 -6.92 13.36
CA MET A 27 3.31 -8.26 13.93
C MET A 27 3.49 -8.28 15.46
N ARG A 28 3.76 -7.12 16.09
CA ARG A 28 3.90 -6.98 17.55
C ARG A 28 2.60 -6.57 18.24
N LEU A 29 1.57 -6.22 17.47
CA LEU A 29 0.26 -5.90 18.02
C LEU A 29 -0.39 -7.17 18.62
N PRO A 30 -1.30 -7.01 19.60
CA PRO A 30 -2.19 -8.09 20.04
C PRO A 30 -2.94 -8.73 18.85
N PRO A 31 -3.32 -10.02 18.92
CA PRO A 31 -4.00 -10.69 17.81
C PRO A 31 -5.30 -10.02 17.34
N ALA A 32 -6.07 -9.41 18.25
CA ALA A 32 -7.29 -8.67 17.90
C ALA A 32 -6.96 -7.44 17.03
N ASP A 33 -6.04 -6.60 17.50
CA ASP A 33 -5.59 -5.41 16.76
C ASP A 33 -4.93 -5.77 15.42
N GLN A 34 -4.26 -6.93 15.33
CA GLN A 34 -3.75 -7.44 14.05
C GLN A 34 -4.87 -7.78 13.08
N ALA A 35 -5.96 -8.39 13.56
CA ALA A 35 -7.13 -8.71 12.75
C ALA A 35 -7.82 -7.43 12.25
N ASP A 36 -8.05 -6.47 13.15
CA ASP A 36 -8.64 -5.16 12.81
C ASP A 36 -7.79 -4.43 11.76
N MET A 37 -6.47 -4.48 11.89
CA MET A 37 -5.57 -3.87 10.91
C MET A 37 -5.62 -4.57 9.56
N ARG A 38 -5.75 -5.90 9.52
CA ARG A 38 -5.92 -6.64 8.25
C ARG A 38 -7.22 -6.28 7.56
N GLU A 39 -8.30 -6.13 8.33
CA GLU A 39 -9.60 -5.71 7.80
C GLU A 39 -9.51 -4.29 7.23
N TRP A 40 -8.91 -3.35 7.98
CA TRP A 40 -8.68 -1.99 7.50
C TRP A 40 -7.83 -1.95 6.23
N LEU A 41 -6.70 -2.68 6.18
CA LEU A 41 -5.85 -2.78 4.99
C LEU A 41 -6.58 -3.42 3.79
N THR A 42 -7.54 -4.30 4.05
CA THR A 42 -8.40 -4.88 3.01
C THR A 42 -9.30 -3.80 2.42
N SER A 43 -10.01 -3.06 3.27
CA SER A 43 -10.87 -1.96 2.84
C SER A 43 -10.10 -0.86 2.11
N ALA A 44 -8.94 -0.44 2.65
CA ALA A 44 -8.13 0.63 2.08
C ALA A 44 -7.44 0.26 0.74
N SER A 45 -7.34 -1.04 0.44
CA SER A 45 -6.79 -1.52 -0.85
C SER A 45 -7.80 -1.51 -2.00
N VAL A 46 -9.08 -1.29 -1.71
CA VAL A 46 -10.11 -1.15 -2.73
C VAL A 46 -10.12 0.32 -3.16
N MET A 47 -9.85 0.56 -4.44
CA MET A 47 -10.10 1.88 -5.02
C MET A 47 -11.62 2.10 -4.97
N HIS A 48 -12.07 3.19 -4.35
CA HIS A 48 -13.49 3.54 -4.43
C HIS A 48 -13.76 3.93 -5.88
N ASP A 49 -14.40 3.03 -6.65
CA ASP A 49 -14.83 3.28 -8.03
C ASP A 49 -15.81 4.45 -8.07
N GLY A 50 -15.25 5.66 -8.15
CA GLY A 50 -15.99 6.91 -8.22
C GLY A 50 -16.48 7.21 -9.62
N GLN A 51 -15.74 6.86 -10.68
CA GLN A 51 -16.10 7.13 -12.07
C GLN A 51 -15.23 6.28 -13.03
N GLU A 52 -15.65 5.06 -13.38
CA GLU A 52 -15.25 4.45 -14.66
C GLU A 52 -16.08 5.06 -15.81
N ASP A 53 -15.97 6.38 -16.04
CA ASP A 53 -16.57 6.99 -17.22
C ASP A 53 -15.68 6.69 -18.44
N PRO A 54 -16.15 5.96 -19.47
CA PRO A 54 -15.40 5.67 -20.69
C PRO A 54 -15.20 6.96 -21.51
N GLY A 55 -14.25 7.78 -21.07
CA GLY A 55 -13.97 9.11 -21.64
C GLY A 55 -13.28 10.08 -20.68
N ALA A 56 -13.23 9.77 -19.38
CA ALA A 56 -12.52 10.58 -18.41
C ALA A 56 -11.00 10.47 -18.61
N VAL A 57 -10.35 11.59 -18.91
CA VAL A 57 -8.89 11.70 -18.87
C VAL A 57 -8.46 11.40 -17.44
N ALA A 58 -7.54 10.45 -17.26
CA ALA A 58 -7.03 10.07 -15.95
C ALA A 58 -6.58 11.33 -15.19
N ASP A 59 -7.39 11.75 -14.22
CA ASP A 59 -7.02 12.85 -13.34
C ASP A 59 -5.79 12.42 -12.54
N THR A 60 -4.87 13.34 -12.29
CA THR A 60 -3.63 13.04 -11.55
C THR A 60 -3.96 12.52 -10.13
N GLY A 61 -5.14 12.86 -9.60
CA GLY A 61 -5.68 12.28 -8.37
C GLY A 61 -5.90 10.77 -8.44
N ALA A 62 -6.43 10.25 -9.55
CA ALA A 62 -6.71 8.82 -9.71
C ALA A 62 -5.43 7.96 -9.72
N ALA A 63 -4.35 8.46 -10.33
CA ALA A 63 -3.06 7.76 -10.34
C ALA A 63 -2.43 7.69 -8.94
N LEU A 64 -2.56 8.75 -8.13
CA LEU A 64 -2.09 8.77 -6.75
C LEU A 64 -2.92 7.83 -5.87
N GLU A 65 -4.24 7.88 -5.99
CA GLU A 65 -5.14 7.00 -5.23
C GLU A 65 -4.89 5.53 -5.55
N LEU A 66 -4.70 5.18 -6.83
CA LEU A 66 -4.33 3.84 -7.24
C LEU A 66 -3.01 3.39 -6.61
N ALA A 67 -1.99 4.25 -6.63
CA ALA A 67 -0.69 3.95 -6.01
C ALA A 67 -0.81 3.73 -4.49
N ILE A 68 -1.71 4.45 -3.81
CA ILE A 68 -2.01 4.26 -2.38
C ILE A 68 -2.71 2.93 -2.16
N SER A 69 -3.77 2.62 -2.91
CA SER A 69 -4.50 1.35 -2.80
C SER A 69 -3.60 0.14 -3.04
N ASP A 70 -2.71 0.23 -4.05
CA ASP A 70 -1.69 -0.81 -4.30
C ASP A 70 -0.72 -0.95 -3.12
N GLU A 71 -0.30 0.16 -2.52
CA GLU A 71 0.57 0.12 -1.36
C GLU A 71 -0.09 -0.56 -0.14
N MET A 72 -1.36 -0.27 0.10
CA MET A 72 -2.14 -0.91 1.17
C MET A 72 -2.28 -2.42 0.93
N ARG A 73 -2.49 -2.83 -0.33
CA ARG A 73 -2.51 -4.25 -0.73
C ARG A 73 -1.17 -4.93 -0.43
N LEU A 74 -0.05 -4.32 -0.84
CA LEU A 74 1.29 -4.88 -0.63
C LEU A 74 1.64 -5.04 0.86
N LEU A 75 1.22 -4.08 1.70
CA LEU A 75 1.38 -4.19 3.16
C LEU A 75 0.59 -5.36 3.74
N ARG A 76 -0.67 -5.54 3.32
CA ARG A 76 -1.50 -6.68 3.74
C ARG A 76 -0.88 -8.01 3.35
N GLU A 77 -0.53 -8.18 2.08
CA GLU A 77 0.07 -9.43 1.56
C GLU A 77 1.33 -9.80 2.33
N ARG A 78 2.16 -8.80 2.67
CA ARG A 78 3.38 -9.04 3.43
C ARG A 78 3.11 -9.40 4.89
N LEU A 79 2.07 -8.83 5.49
CA LEU A 79 1.63 -9.18 6.84
C LEU A 79 1.02 -10.59 6.87
N ASP A 80 0.31 -11.01 5.83
CA ASP A 80 -0.23 -12.38 5.68
C ASP A 80 0.90 -13.40 5.51
N ALA A 81 1.90 -13.09 4.68
CA ALA A 81 3.03 -13.98 4.44
C ALA A 81 3.91 -14.24 5.69
N LEU A 82 3.84 -13.35 6.69
CA LEU A 82 4.61 -13.46 7.94
C LEU A 82 3.77 -13.93 9.14
N ALA A 83 2.46 -14.11 8.96
CA ALA A 83 1.63 -14.70 10.00
C ALA A 83 2.03 -16.17 10.22
N PRO A 84 2.19 -16.62 11.48
CA PRO A 84 2.34 -18.04 11.77
C PRO A 84 1.08 -18.80 11.31
N ARG A 85 1.28 -19.94 10.65
CA ARG A 85 0.19 -20.84 10.21
C ARG A 85 -0.42 -21.61 11.37
#